data_AF-A0A7V6R7E0-F1
#
_entry.id   AF-A0A7V6R7E0-F1
#
_cell.length_a   1.000
_cell.length_b   1.000
_cell.length_c   1.000
_cell.angle_alpha   90.00
_cell.angle_beta   90.00
_cell.angle_gamma   90.00
#
_symmetry.space_group_name_H-M   'P 1'
#
loop_
_entity.id
_entity.type
_entity.pdbx_description
1 polymer ?
#
loop_
_entity_poly.entity_id
_entity_poly.type
_entity_poly.pdbx_seq_one_letter_code
_entity_poly.pdbx_strand_id
1 'polypeptide(L)'
;MKKIVLLFLCLALLTAAGCDMGNSQLMSVPKIEINKLIVVGNQSIEQVNEQTSLDEIISSYLAQKVAFKVFSDKGVVFEAHELYGTEEKDEKTYVYIWSVQQEYAYIDNEIVRGAGASMPLVIILEKSGEDGYDTITHMAPQDGERYISSVKKLFPEKYHDRIFERTHAKELEEIVKQKAINYFTSSADENKAPEIIEEINKDDTSLAIEGKDGEMLKGTGTYIGQIDGNSIEVELNMDSGEKVIQAFRFSDSVKAEFDNLALETGDVIELTYIKNGYDQLVIMSIEKIS
;
A
#
# COMPACT_ATOMS: atom_id res chain seq x y z
N MET A 1 -8.68 69.32 -39.51
CA MET A 1 -9.56 68.30 -40.11
C MET A 1 -9.06 67.93 -41.49
N LYS A 2 -8.64 66.67 -41.66
CA LYS A 2 -8.68 65.81 -42.86
C LYS A 2 -7.53 64.80 -42.76
N LYS A 3 -7.89 63.60 -42.30
CA LYS A 3 -7.09 62.38 -42.45
C LYS A 3 -7.14 61.99 -43.94
N ILE A 4 -6.00 61.78 -44.57
CA ILE A 4 -5.91 61.11 -45.87
C ILE A 4 -5.32 59.73 -45.63
N VAL A 5 -6.13 58.75 -46.02
CA VAL A 5 -5.85 57.32 -46.08
C VAL A 5 -4.81 57.09 -47.18
N LEU A 6 -3.75 56.33 -46.90
CA LEU A 6 -2.91 55.76 -47.94
C LEU A 6 -2.96 54.23 -47.84
N LEU A 7 -3.54 53.67 -48.90
CA LEU A 7 -3.60 52.26 -49.25
C LEU A 7 -2.18 51.80 -49.65
N PHE A 8 -1.68 50.70 -49.09
CA PHE A 8 -0.69 49.89 -49.79
C PHE A 8 -1.16 48.44 -49.83
N LEU A 9 -1.62 48.09 -51.02
CA LEU A 9 -1.86 46.75 -51.52
C LEU A 9 -0.49 46.18 -51.92
N CYS A 10 -0.02 45.12 -51.28
CA CYS A 10 0.97 44.22 -51.88
C CYS A 10 0.62 42.76 -51.55
N LEU A 11 0.04 42.16 -52.57
CA LEU A 11 -0.06 40.76 -52.94
C LEU A 11 1.16 39.91 -52.56
N ALA A 12 0.94 38.76 -51.91
CA ALA A 12 1.21 37.44 -52.47
C ALA A 12 1.02 36.33 -51.41
N LEU A 13 0.09 35.42 -51.71
CA LEU A 13 -0.03 34.11 -51.10
C LEU A 13 1.23 33.28 -51.39
N LEU A 14 1.78 32.64 -50.36
CA LEU A 14 2.45 31.35 -50.46
C LEU A 14 2.27 30.60 -49.15
N THR A 15 1.52 29.50 -49.26
CA THR A 15 1.27 28.50 -48.23
C THR A 15 2.53 27.69 -47.96
N ALA A 16 2.88 27.49 -46.70
CA ALA A 16 3.48 26.25 -46.22
C ALA A 16 3.13 26.06 -44.74
N ALA A 17 2.66 24.85 -44.43
CA ALA A 17 2.08 24.44 -43.17
C ALA A 17 3.09 24.47 -42.01
N GLY A 18 2.61 24.90 -40.85
CA GLY A 18 3.22 24.65 -39.55
C GLY A 18 2.10 24.51 -38.53
N CYS A 19 1.86 23.30 -38.05
CA CYS A 19 0.95 23.04 -36.94
C CYS A 19 1.50 23.74 -35.70
N ASP A 20 0.74 24.69 -35.15
CA ASP A 20 0.97 25.20 -33.79
C ASP A 20 0.04 24.42 -32.86
N MET A 21 0.64 23.56 -32.03
CA MET A 21 -0.05 22.71 -31.06
C MET A 21 -0.66 23.57 -29.97
N GLY A 22 -1.91 23.26 -29.63
CA GLY A 22 -2.68 23.94 -28.60
C GLY A 22 -1.95 24.01 -27.26
N ASN A 23 -1.87 25.22 -26.74
CA ASN A 23 -1.54 25.57 -25.38
C ASN A 23 -2.48 24.86 -24.38
N SER A 24 -2.05 23.73 -23.81
CA SER A 24 -2.67 23.17 -22.61
C SER A 24 -2.11 23.91 -21.40
N GLN A 25 -2.95 24.74 -20.81
CA GLN A 25 -2.66 25.45 -19.58
C GLN A 25 -2.47 24.40 -18.46
N LEU A 26 -1.21 24.12 -18.11
CA LEU A 26 -0.85 23.32 -16.94
C LEU A 26 -1.56 23.91 -15.71
N MET A 27 -2.47 23.15 -15.13
CA MET A 27 -3.08 23.49 -13.84
C MET A 27 -1.96 23.49 -12.80
N SER A 28 -1.68 24.66 -12.22
CA SER A 28 -0.69 24.77 -11.14
C SER A 28 -1.16 23.94 -9.95
N VAL A 29 -0.38 22.89 -9.63
CA VAL A 29 -0.58 22.10 -8.40
C VAL A 29 -0.43 23.04 -7.20
N PRO A 30 -1.38 23.04 -6.24
CA PRO A 30 -1.25 23.84 -5.02
C PRO A 30 0.00 23.42 -4.27
N LYS A 31 0.90 24.37 -4.03
CA LYS A 31 2.08 24.16 -3.19
C LYS A 31 1.61 24.04 -1.75
N ILE A 32 1.40 22.82 -1.27
CA ILE A 32 1.11 22.55 0.15
C ILE A 32 2.40 22.87 0.93
N GLU A 33 2.35 23.84 1.83
CA GLU A 33 3.44 24.08 2.79
C GLU A 33 3.43 22.95 3.82
N ILE A 34 4.24 21.94 3.55
CA ILE A 34 4.50 20.82 4.46
C ILE A 34 5.43 21.33 5.54
N ASN A 35 4.87 21.90 6.60
CA ASN A 35 5.64 22.14 7.81
C ASN A 35 5.98 20.79 8.43
N LYS A 36 7.21 20.32 8.16
CA LYS A 36 7.96 19.29 8.88
C LYS A 36 7.70 17.83 8.47
N LEU A 37 7.86 17.49 7.19
CA LEU A 37 8.22 16.13 6.78
C LEU A 37 9.31 16.22 5.69
N ILE A 38 10.48 15.61 5.94
CA ILE A 38 11.61 15.64 5.02
C ILE A 38 11.29 14.70 3.86
N VAL A 39 10.94 15.28 2.72
CA VAL A 39 10.96 14.59 1.42
C VAL A 39 12.43 14.32 1.11
N VAL A 40 12.86 13.06 1.21
CA VAL A 40 14.23 12.67 0.82
C VAL A 40 14.33 12.77 -0.70
N GLY A 41 14.74 13.95 -1.15
CA GLY A 41 15.08 14.30 -2.52
C GLY A 41 16.18 15.34 -2.48
N ASN A 42 17.42 14.85 -2.33
CA ASN A 42 18.70 15.50 -2.64
C ASN A 42 18.87 16.98 -2.18
N GLN A 43 19.48 17.24 -1.00
CA GLN A 43 20.45 18.31 -0.67
C GLN A 43 20.97 18.18 0.80
N SER A 44 22.10 18.81 1.13
CA SER A 44 23.21 18.37 2.02
C SER A 44 23.20 18.72 3.54
N ILE A 45 23.61 17.72 4.36
CA ILE A 45 24.50 17.61 5.57
C ILE A 45 24.70 18.90 6.42
N GLU A 46 24.28 19.01 7.70
CA GLU A 46 25.10 18.64 8.88
C GLU A 46 24.32 18.56 10.23
N GLN A 47 22.98 18.67 10.25
CA GLN A 47 22.17 18.54 11.48
C GLN A 47 21.21 17.33 11.48
N VAL A 48 21.47 16.39 10.57
CA VAL A 48 20.57 15.31 10.12
C VAL A 48 21.00 13.93 10.65
N ASN A 49 22.05 13.83 11.46
CA ASN A 49 22.82 12.58 11.51
C ASN A 49 22.34 11.46 12.45
N GLU A 50 21.35 11.66 13.33
CA GLU A 50 20.83 10.58 14.20
C GLU A 50 19.40 10.12 13.89
N GLN A 51 18.48 11.03 13.54
CA GLN A 51 17.08 10.67 13.24
C GLN A 51 16.94 10.01 11.84
N THR A 52 17.79 10.40 10.89
CA THR A 52 17.74 9.96 9.49
C THR A 52 18.25 8.53 9.32
N SER A 53 19.03 8.01 10.27
CA SER A 53 19.44 6.60 10.23
C SER A 53 18.32 5.65 10.65
N LEU A 54 17.52 6.00 11.66
CA LEU A 54 16.47 5.11 12.18
C LEU A 54 15.30 4.96 11.20
N ASP A 55 14.81 6.06 10.65
CA ASP A 55 13.71 6.03 9.66
C ASP A 55 14.15 5.29 8.39
N GLU A 56 15.37 5.51 7.90
CA GLU A 56 15.93 4.78 6.74
C GLU A 56 16.08 3.28 7.02
N ILE A 57 16.53 2.91 8.22
CA ILE A 57 16.62 1.52 8.66
C ILE A 57 15.24 0.85 8.67
N ILE A 58 14.23 1.53 9.22
CA ILE A 58 12.85 1.03 9.29
C ILE A 58 12.27 0.90 7.88
N SER A 59 12.39 1.94 7.05
CA SER A 59 11.96 1.90 5.65
C SER A 59 12.60 0.74 4.89
N SER A 60 13.91 0.56 5.04
CA SER A 60 14.66 -0.51 4.38
C SER A 60 14.21 -1.90 4.85
N TYR A 61 13.93 -2.04 6.15
CA TYR A 61 13.42 -3.27 6.73
C TYR A 61 12.01 -3.60 6.23
N LEU A 62 11.10 -2.64 6.28
CA LEU A 62 9.71 -2.80 5.85
C LEU A 62 9.62 -3.10 4.35
N ALA A 63 10.46 -2.47 3.53
CA ALA A 63 10.55 -2.74 2.09
C ALA A 63 11.04 -4.17 1.78
N GLN A 64 11.94 -4.72 2.59
CA GLN A 64 12.46 -6.08 2.39
C GLN A 64 11.52 -7.17 2.89
N LYS A 65 10.80 -6.93 4.00
CA LYS A 65 9.95 -7.94 4.63
C LYS A 65 8.57 -8.08 4.00
N VAL A 66 8.14 -7.11 3.21
CA VAL A 66 6.81 -7.12 2.62
C VAL A 66 6.86 -7.67 1.19
N ALA A 67 6.44 -8.93 1.07
CA ALA A 67 6.43 -9.69 -0.17
C ALA A 67 5.00 -9.98 -0.69
N PHE A 68 4.04 -9.05 -0.54
CA PHE A 68 2.81 -9.16 -1.33
C PHE A 68 3.03 -8.55 -2.71
N LYS A 69 3.35 -9.41 -3.68
CA LYS A 69 3.49 -9.05 -5.10
C LYS A 69 2.35 -9.66 -5.91
N VAL A 70 1.14 -9.11 -5.78
CA VAL A 70 -0.04 -9.58 -6.52
C VAL A 70 0.12 -9.35 -8.02
N PHE A 71 0.87 -8.33 -8.42
CA PHE A 71 1.19 -8.08 -9.83
C PHE A 71 2.51 -8.70 -10.28
N SER A 72 3.01 -9.72 -9.56
CA SER A 72 4.25 -10.41 -9.88
C SER A 72 5.43 -9.45 -10.06
N ASP A 73 6.04 -9.41 -11.25
CA ASP A 73 7.18 -8.56 -11.60
C ASP A 73 6.79 -7.11 -11.94
N LYS A 74 5.52 -6.84 -12.21
CA LYS A 74 4.99 -5.49 -12.52
C LYS A 74 4.65 -4.68 -11.25
N GLY A 75 4.53 -5.37 -10.12
CA GLY A 75 4.17 -4.77 -8.83
C GLY A 75 5.35 -4.14 -8.12
N VAL A 76 5.17 -2.91 -7.66
CA VAL A 76 6.12 -2.19 -6.81
C VAL A 76 5.41 -1.81 -5.51
N VAL A 77 5.97 -2.24 -4.39
CA VAL A 77 5.48 -1.88 -3.05
C VAL A 77 6.11 -0.58 -2.60
N PHE A 78 5.27 0.35 -2.19
CA PHE A 78 5.67 1.62 -1.59
C PHE A 78 5.30 1.62 -0.12
N GLU A 79 6.13 2.24 0.72
CA GLU A 79 5.88 2.34 2.16
C GLU A 79 5.91 3.80 2.64
N ALA A 80 5.18 4.07 3.70
CA ALA A 80 5.37 5.22 4.57
C ALA A 80 4.99 4.82 5.99
N HIS A 81 5.64 5.42 6.97
CA HIS A 81 5.35 5.14 8.36
C HIS A 81 5.40 6.42 9.20
N GLU A 82 4.72 6.36 10.35
CA GLU A 82 4.75 7.38 11.38
C GLU A 82 5.40 6.82 12.63
N LEU A 83 6.43 7.49 13.13
CA LEU A 83 7.07 7.17 14.39
C LEU A 83 6.25 7.73 15.57
N TYR A 84 5.76 6.85 16.43
CA TYR A 84 5.15 7.25 17.71
C TYR A 84 6.18 7.51 18.80
N GLY A 85 7.25 6.70 18.82
CA GLY A 85 8.42 6.91 19.67
C GLY A 85 9.18 5.62 19.92
N THR A 86 10.16 5.69 20.81
CA THR A 86 11.04 4.57 21.15
C THR A 86 11.04 4.28 22.64
N GLU A 87 11.39 3.04 22.99
CA GLU A 87 11.67 2.60 24.36
C GLU A 87 12.89 1.68 24.33
N GLU A 88 13.85 1.90 25.23
CA GLU A 88 14.99 1.00 25.42
C GLU A 88 14.72 0.09 26.61
N LYS A 89 14.80 -1.22 26.38
CA LYS A 89 14.61 -2.23 27.43
C LYS A 89 15.34 -3.51 27.06
N ASP A 90 15.98 -4.14 28.04
CA ASP A 90 16.65 -5.44 27.88
C ASP A 90 17.68 -5.45 26.74
N GLU A 91 18.46 -4.37 26.60
CA GLU A 91 19.45 -4.16 25.53
C GLU A 91 18.85 -4.10 24.10
N LYS A 92 17.53 -3.91 23.99
CA LYS A 92 16.80 -3.73 22.74
C LYS A 92 16.17 -2.35 22.67
N THR A 93 16.08 -1.82 21.45
CA THR A 93 15.30 -0.62 21.15
C THR A 93 13.98 -1.04 20.51
N TYR A 94 12.87 -0.75 21.18
CA TYR A 94 11.51 -0.92 20.68
C TYR A 94 11.07 0.38 20.02
N VAL A 95 10.68 0.31 18.77
CA VAL A 95 10.20 1.44 17.98
C VAL A 95 8.72 1.22 17.67
N TYR A 96 7.88 2.14 18.11
CA TYR A 96 6.44 2.06 17.92
C TYR A 96 6.06 2.90 16.71
N ILE A 97 5.48 2.29 15.69
CA ILE A 97 5.11 2.98 14.45
C ILE A 97 3.70 2.65 14.01
N TRP A 98 3.12 3.52 13.18
CA TRP A 98 2.08 3.14 12.22
C TRP A 98 2.71 2.96 10.84
N SER A 99 2.55 1.79 10.22
CA SER A 99 3.09 1.51 8.88
C SER A 99 1.96 1.44 7.86
N VAL A 100 2.19 2.04 6.69
CA VAL A 100 1.37 1.87 5.49
C VAL A 100 2.26 1.35 4.37
N GLN A 101 1.86 0.25 3.77
CA GLN A 101 2.54 -0.37 2.64
C GLN A 101 1.53 -0.72 1.57
N GLN A 102 1.82 -0.40 0.32
CA GLN A 102 0.87 -0.58 -0.78
C GLN A 102 1.61 -0.92 -2.06
N GLU A 103 1.21 -2.02 -2.68
CA GLU A 103 1.60 -2.39 -4.03
C GLU A 103 0.84 -1.53 -5.05
N TYR A 104 1.55 -1.09 -6.08
CA TYR A 104 0.99 -0.51 -7.29
C TYR A 104 1.68 -1.12 -8.51
N ALA A 105 0.97 -1.16 -9.64
CA ALA A 105 1.52 -1.51 -10.94
C ALA A 105 1.05 -0.50 -11.99
N TYR A 106 1.80 -0.35 -13.07
CA TYR A 106 1.38 0.41 -14.24
C TYR A 106 0.91 -0.56 -15.32
N ILE A 107 -0.40 -0.59 -15.57
CA ILE A 107 -1.06 -1.54 -16.47
C ILE A 107 -2.02 -0.75 -17.36
N ASP A 108 -1.97 -0.96 -18.67
CA ASP A 108 -2.87 -0.33 -19.65
C ASP A 108 -2.98 1.21 -19.52
N ASN A 109 -1.84 1.85 -19.27
CA ASN A 109 -1.69 3.29 -19.03
C ASN A 109 -2.34 3.82 -17.75
N GLU A 110 -2.66 2.95 -16.80
CA GLU A 110 -3.21 3.31 -15.50
C GLU A 110 -2.33 2.80 -14.36
N ILE A 111 -2.25 3.58 -13.28
CA ILE A 111 -1.64 3.13 -12.03
C ILE A 111 -2.71 2.36 -11.26
N VAL A 112 -2.57 1.04 -11.23
CA VAL A 112 -3.49 0.12 -10.57
C VAL A 112 -2.96 -0.18 -9.17
N ARG A 113 -3.87 -0.16 -8.19
CA ARG A 113 -3.57 -0.46 -6.79
C ARG A 113 -3.71 -1.96 -6.54
N GLY A 114 -2.70 -2.56 -5.90
CA GLY A 114 -2.62 -3.98 -5.57
C GLY A 114 -2.87 -4.26 -4.09
N ALA A 115 -2.15 -5.25 -3.53
CA ALA A 115 -2.23 -5.56 -2.11
C ALA A 115 -1.62 -4.48 -1.21
N GLY A 116 -2.13 -4.35 0.01
CA GLY A 116 -1.62 -3.37 0.97
C GLY A 116 -1.88 -3.72 2.43
N ALA A 117 -1.20 -2.99 3.29
CA ALA A 117 -1.27 -3.07 4.74
C ALA A 117 -1.22 -1.65 5.34
N SER A 118 -2.01 -1.44 6.39
CA SER A 118 -2.03 -0.20 7.18
C SER A 118 -2.30 -0.63 8.62
N MET A 119 -1.25 -0.66 9.45
CA MET A 119 -1.34 -1.22 10.80
C MET A 119 -0.24 -0.68 11.71
N PRO A 120 -0.46 -0.70 13.05
CA PRO A 120 0.59 -0.35 13.99
C PRO A 120 1.57 -1.53 14.12
N LEU A 121 2.87 -1.22 14.25
CA LEU A 121 3.92 -2.22 14.42
C LEU A 121 4.85 -1.82 15.58
N VAL A 122 5.41 -2.83 16.23
CA VAL A 122 6.57 -2.66 17.11
C VAL A 122 7.78 -3.21 16.39
N ILE A 123 8.71 -2.35 15.97
CA ILE A 123 10.01 -2.77 15.43
C ILE A 123 10.97 -2.95 16.59
N ILE A 124 11.71 -4.05 16.60
CA ILE A 124 12.66 -4.39 17.66
C ILE A 124 14.05 -4.41 17.04
N LEU A 125 14.92 -3.55 17.56
CA LEU A 125 16.30 -3.41 17.12
C LEU A 125 17.23 -3.93 18.22
N GLU A 126 18.12 -4.85 17.86
CA GLU A 126 19.14 -5.40 18.75
C GLU A 126 20.52 -4.95 18.27
N LYS A 127 21.34 -4.37 19.15
CA LYS A 127 22.69 -3.86 18.83
C LYS A 127 23.77 -4.95 19.02
N SER A 128 24.79 -4.97 18.17
CA SER A 128 26.14 -5.50 18.51
C SER A 128 27.12 -4.37 18.61
N GLY A 129 27.75 -4.20 19.77
CA GLY A 129 28.93 -3.36 19.90
C GLY A 129 28.71 -1.88 19.56
N GLU A 130 29.77 -1.21 19.08
CA GLU A 130 29.79 0.24 18.87
C GLU A 130 29.15 0.69 17.54
N ASP A 131 28.92 -0.22 16.58
CA ASP A 131 28.50 0.13 15.21
C ASP A 131 27.19 -0.60 14.80
N GLY A 132 26.04 0.00 15.08
CA GLY A 132 24.76 -0.35 14.42
C GLY A 132 23.89 -1.43 15.09
N TYR A 133 22.91 -1.94 14.33
CA TYR A 133 21.94 -2.96 14.76
C TYR A 133 22.17 -4.27 14.00
N ASP A 134 22.28 -5.38 14.72
CA ASP A 134 22.49 -6.73 14.19
C ASP A 134 21.21 -7.37 13.68
N THR A 135 20.10 -7.11 14.39
CA THR A 135 18.84 -7.78 14.14
C THR A 135 17.71 -6.78 14.21
N ILE A 136 16.85 -6.83 13.20
CA ILE A 136 15.61 -6.06 13.10
C ILE A 136 14.48 -7.07 12.99
N THR A 137 13.57 -7.06 13.95
CA THR A 137 12.34 -7.88 13.95
C THR A 137 11.12 -7.00 14.16
N HIS A 138 9.92 -7.57 14.05
CA HIS A 138 8.69 -6.84 14.33
C HIS A 138 7.66 -7.68 15.07
N MET A 139 6.73 -7.00 15.72
CA MET A 139 5.49 -7.55 16.26
C MET A 139 4.31 -6.77 15.70
N ALA A 140 3.30 -7.49 15.22
CA ALA A 140 2.03 -6.92 14.81
C ALA A 140 0.92 -7.29 15.82
N PRO A 141 -0.09 -6.43 16.03
CA PRO A 141 -1.32 -6.85 16.70
C PRO A 141 -1.99 -8.01 15.94
N GLN A 142 -2.80 -8.76 16.68
CA GLN A 142 -3.66 -9.78 16.10
C GLN A 142 -4.89 -9.14 15.46
N ASP A 143 -5.57 -9.86 14.57
CA ASP A 143 -6.78 -9.36 13.92
C ASP A 143 -8.08 -9.66 14.69
N GLY A 144 -9.16 -9.03 14.23
CA GLY A 144 -10.54 -9.25 14.68
C GLY A 144 -10.74 -8.91 16.15
N GLU A 145 -11.47 -9.76 16.86
CA GLU A 145 -11.78 -9.55 18.30
C GLU A 145 -10.53 -9.45 19.19
N ARG A 146 -9.39 -9.96 18.72
CA ARG A 146 -8.10 -9.90 19.45
C ARG A 146 -7.29 -8.64 19.17
N TYR A 147 -7.74 -7.77 18.27
CA TYR A 147 -7.02 -6.55 17.90
C TYR A 147 -6.84 -5.61 19.11
N ILE A 148 -7.92 -5.26 19.80
CA ILE A 148 -7.86 -4.31 20.92
C ILE A 148 -6.96 -4.84 22.04
N SER A 149 -7.09 -6.13 22.40
CA SER A 149 -6.32 -6.72 23.50
C SER A 149 -4.84 -6.89 23.14
N SER A 150 -4.52 -7.23 21.90
CA SER A 150 -3.14 -7.33 21.43
C SER A 150 -2.46 -5.97 21.30
N VAL A 151 -3.16 -4.91 20.84
CA VAL A 151 -2.63 -3.53 20.88
C VAL A 151 -2.28 -3.13 22.31
N LYS A 152 -3.18 -3.36 23.27
CA LYS A 152 -2.95 -3.01 24.68
C LYS A 152 -1.78 -3.76 25.30
N LYS A 153 -1.46 -4.96 24.79
CA LYS A 153 -0.33 -5.77 25.24
C LYS A 153 0.99 -5.33 24.62
N LEU A 154 0.98 -4.89 23.36
CA LEU A 154 2.20 -4.60 22.58
C LEU A 154 2.66 -3.15 22.72
N PHE A 155 1.73 -2.21 22.87
CA PHE A 155 2.03 -0.77 22.82
C PHE A 155 1.88 -0.13 24.21
N PRO A 156 2.75 0.84 24.55
CA PRO A 156 2.54 1.73 25.68
C PRO A 156 1.18 2.44 25.60
N GLU A 157 0.51 2.61 26.74
CA GLU A 157 -0.83 3.21 26.85
C GLU A 157 -0.93 4.59 26.17
N LYS A 158 0.14 5.39 26.25
CA LYS A 158 0.25 6.71 25.60
C LYS A 158 0.06 6.71 24.08
N TYR A 159 0.11 5.56 23.41
CA TYR A 159 -0.09 5.45 21.96
C TYR A 159 -1.43 4.82 21.57
N HIS A 160 -2.20 4.30 22.53
CA HIS A 160 -3.44 3.55 22.24
C HIS A 160 -4.47 4.38 21.49
N ASP A 161 -4.73 5.62 21.93
CA ASP A 161 -5.72 6.48 21.28
C ASP A 161 -5.32 6.76 19.83
N ARG A 162 -4.06 7.11 19.56
CA ARG A 162 -3.56 7.32 18.18
C ARG A 162 -3.70 6.09 17.30
N ILE A 163 -3.46 4.90 17.85
CA ILE A 163 -3.61 3.62 17.15
C ILE A 163 -5.08 3.33 16.82
N PHE A 164 -5.97 3.48 17.79
CA PHE A 164 -7.40 3.15 17.60
C PHE A 164 -8.11 4.19 16.74
N GLU A 165 -7.71 5.46 16.82
CA GLU A 165 -8.20 6.52 15.95
C GLU A 165 -7.58 6.50 14.55
N ARG A 166 -6.50 5.73 14.37
CA ARG A 166 -5.69 5.69 13.13
C ARG A 166 -5.28 7.10 12.70
N THR A 167 -4.85 7.91 13.67
CA THR A 167 -4.42 9.29 13.41
C THR A 167 -3.35 9.28 12.32
N HIS A 168 -3.49 10.13 11.30
CA HIS A 168 -2.61 10.24 10.12
C HIS A 168 -2.51 9.02 9.18
N ALA A 169 -3.24 7.92 9.40
CA ALA A 169 -3.19 6.77 8.47
C ALA A 169 -3.57 7.15 7.03
N LYS A 170 -4.56 8.03 6.85
CA LYS A 170 -4.95 8.56 5.53
C LYS A 170 -3.86 9.42 4.87
N GLU A 171 -3.11 10.17 5.67
CA GLU A 171 -2.01 11.00 5.17
C GLU A 171 -0.85 10.11 4.70
N LEU A 172 -0.54 9.04 5.46
CA LEU A 172 0.43 8.04 5.05
C LEU A 172 -0.02 7.29 3.78
N GLU A 173 -1.29 6.92 3.65
CA GLU A 173 -1.86 6.33 2.43
C GLU A 173 -1.69 7.25 1.22
N GLU A 174 -1.93 8.56 1.38
CA GLU A 174 -1.71 9.53 0.31
C GLU A 174 -0.22 9.71 -0.02
N ILE A 175 0.67 9.72 0.99
CA ILE A 175 2.13 9.75 0.77
C ILE A 175 2.56 8.55 -0.07
N VAL A 176 2.10 7.35 0.29
CA VAL A 176 2.40 6.10 -0.42
C VAL A 176 1.88 6.16 -1.87
N LYS A 177 0.67 6.67 -2.08
CA LYS A 177 0.12 6.89 -3.41
C LYS A 177 0.93 7.89 -4.23
N GLN A 178 1.35 9.01 -3.64
CA GLN A 178 2.20 10.00 -4.33
C GLN A 178 3.57 9.44 -4.66
N LYS A 179 4.17 8.62 -3.79
CA LYS A 179 5.41 7.88 -4.11
C LYS A 179 5.23 6.99 -5.33
N ALA A 180 4.10 6.28 -5.45
CA ALA A 180 3.79 5.45 -6.61
C ALA A 180 3.59 6.28 -7.89
N ILE A 181 2.80 7.35 -7.83
CA ILE A 181 2.61 8.27 -8.96
C ILE A 181 3.95 8.81 -9.42
N ASN A 182 4.77 9.32 -8.51
CA ASN A 182 6.09 9.82 -8.85
C ASN A 182 6.93 8.75 -9.53
N TYR A 183 7.03 7.54 -8.96
CA TYR A 183 7.80 6.44 -9.53
C TYR A 183 7.39 6.09 -10.98
N PHE A 184 6.09 5.94 -11.25
CA PHE A 184 5.59 5.54 -12.57
C PHE A 184 5.54 6.69 -13.59
N THR A 185 5.43 7.94 -13.13
CA THR A 185 5.41 9.12 -14.01
C THR A 185 6.80 9.71 -14.25
N SER A 186 7.74 9.57 -13.31
CA SER A 186 9.14 9.97 -13.49
C SER A 186 9.90 9.03 -14.40
N SER A 187 9.43 7.78 -14.54
CA SER A 187 9.95 6.79 -15.49
C SER A 187 9.28 6.87 -16.87
N ALA A 188 8.23 7.70 -17.03
CA ALA A 188 7.46 7.81 -18.27
C ALA A 188 8.11 8.68 -19.37
N ASP A 189 9.36 9.14 -19.19
CA ASP A 189 10.10 9.89 -20.22
C ASP A 189 11.37 9.18 -20.75
N GLU A 190 11.60 7.90 -20.41
CA GLU A 190 12.61 7.08 -21.09
C GLU A 190 12.09 5.67 -21.41
N ASN A 191 11.86 5.43 -22.70
CA ASN A 191 11.53 4.17 -23.35
C ASN A 191 11.90 2.87 -22.58
N LYS A 192 10.90 2.05 -22.24
CA LYS A 192 10.79 0.61 -22.60
C LYS A 192 9.66 -0.10 -21.83
N ALA A 193 8.72 -0.67 -22.59
CA ALA A 193 8.08 -1.94 -22.22
C ALA A 193 8.83 -3.07 -22.95
N PRO A 194 9.07 -4.22 -22.30
CA PRO A 194 9.20 -5.48 -23.02
C PRO A 194 8.20 -6.54 -22.54
N GLU A 195 7.61 -7.23 -23.52
CA GLU A 195 6.99 -8.56 -23.40
C GLU A 195 8.00 -9.63 -22.90
N ILE A 196 7.52 -10.73 -22.29
CA ILE A 196 7.80 -12.16 -22.63
C ILE A 196 7.20 -13.16 -21.58
N ILE A 197 6.23 -13.98 -22.04
CA ILE A 197 5.98 -15.46 -22.01
C ILE A 197 6.20 -16.38 -20.77
N GLU A 198 5.10 -17.08 -20.42
CA GLU A 198 4.76 -18.44 -19.88
C GLU A 198 5.67 -19.42 -19.06
N GLU A 199 4.96 -20.08 -18.12
CA GLU A 199 5.03 -21.45 -17.51
C GLU A 199 6.15 -21.89 -16.52
N ILE A 200 5.76 -22.47 -15.37
CA ILE A 200 5.95 -23.91 -14.99
C ILE A 200 5.30 -24.28 -13.62
N ASN A 201 4.59 -25.42 -13.68
CA ASN A 201 3.98 -26.40 -12.77
C ASN A 201 4.18 -26.49 -11.23
N LYS A 202 3.04 -26.92 -10.65
CA LYS A 202 2.70 -27.75 -9.47
C LYS A 202 3.77 -28.72 -8.91
N ASP A 203 3.86 -28.81 -7.58
CA ASP A 203 3.36 -29.91 -6.71
C ASP A 203 4.06 -29.85 -5.34
N ASP A 204 3.32 -29.69 -4.23
CA ASP A 204 3.54 -30.41 -2.97
C ASP A 204 2.38 -30.08 -1.99
N THR A 205 1.84 -31.12 -1.35
CA THR A 205 0.63 -31.09 -0.53
C THR A 205 0.95 -31.54 0.89
N SER A 206 0.84 -30.65 1.90
CA SER A 206 0.42 -31.06 3.26
C SER A 206 -0.05 -29.90 4.15
N LEU A 207 -1.35 -29.89 4.44
CA LEU A 207 -1.98 -29.62 5.76
C LEU A 207 -1.54 -28.37 6.56
N ALA A 208 -1.83 -27.19 6.02
CA ALA A 208 -2.20 -25.94 6.70
C ALA A 208 -2.74 -25.00 5.61
N ILE A 209 -3.51 -23.95 5.90
CA ILE A 209 -3.82 -22.91 4.89
C ILE A 209 -2.51 -22.12 4.64
N GLU A 210 -1.56 -22.73 3.94
CA GLU A 210 -0.30 -22.15 3.51
C GLU A 210 -0.44 -21.67 2.06
N GLY A 211 -0.90 -20.44 1.88
CA GLY A 211 -0.50 -19.65 0.72
C GLY A 211 0.86 -19.04 0.98
N LYS A 212 1.73 -18.96 -0.03
CA LYS A 212 2.90 -18.08 0.06
C LYS A 212 2.43 -16.63 0.18
N ASP A 213 3.22 -15.77 0.81
CA ASP A 213 2.90 -14.35 0.93
C ASP A 213 2.59 -13.75 -0.46
N GLY A 214 1.43 -13.12 -0.59
CA GLY A 214 0.94 -12.54 -1.84
C GLY A 214 0.37 -13.52 -2.86
N GLU A 215 0.35 -14.83 -2.59
CA GLU A 215 -0.31 -15.80 -3.46
C GLU A 215 -1.82 -15.59 -3.46
N MET A 216 -2.39 -15.42 -4.66
CA MET A 216 -3.84 -15.29 -4.84
C MET A 216 -4.50 -16.65 -4.74
N LEU A 217 -5.21 -16.86 -3.65
CA LEU A 217 -5.99 -18.04 -3.36
C LEU A 217 -7.46 -17.79 -3.72
N LYS A 218 -8.16 -18.85 -4.09
CA LYS A 218 -9.59 -18.85 -4.37
C LYS A 218 -10.29 -19.77 -3.37
N GLY A 219 -11.44 -19.33 -2.84
CA GLY A 219 -12.24 -20.10 -1.91
C GLY A 219 -13.73 -19.96 -2.17
N THR A 220 -14.47 -20.98 -1.76
CA THR A 220 -15.93 -20.89 -1.63
C THR A 220 -16.28 -21.12 -0.17
N GLY A 221 -17.34 -20.48 0.32
CA GLY A 221 -17.70 -20.61 1.72
C GLY A 221 -19.09 -20.08 2.02
N THR A 222 -19.45 -20.18 3.29
CA THR A 222 -20.69 -19.62 3.82
C THR A 222 -20.34 -18.35 4.59
N TYR A 223 -20.95 -17.22 4.23
CA TYR A 223 -20.82 -15.98 4.98
C TYR A 223 -21.43 -16.15 6.37
N ILE A 224 -20.64 -15.96 7.42
CA ILE A 224 -21.11 -16.06 8.81
C ILE A 224 -21.58 -14.69 9.29
N GLY A 225 -20.79 -13.64 9.07
CA GLY A 225 -21.12 -12.30 9.53
C GLY A 225 -19.96 -11.33 9.46
N GLN A 226 -20.25 -10.08 9.78
CA GLN A 226 -19.26 -9.02 9.87
C GLN A 226 -18.71 -8.93 11.30
N ILE A 227 -17.39 -8.95 11.44
CA ILE A 227 -16.71 -8.82 12.74
C ILE A 227 -16.60 -7.33 13.09
N ASP A 228 -16.19 -6.52 12.10
CA ASP A 228 -16.14 -5.06 12.18
C ASP A 228 -16.27 -4.43 10.79
N GLY A 229 -16.22 -3.09 10.68
CA GLY A 229 -16.36 -2.39 9.40
C GLY A 229 -15.27 -2.71 8.35
N ASN A 230 -14.27 -3.53 8.65
CA ASN A 230 -13.17 -3.92 7.77
C ASN A 230 -13.02 -5.44 7.62
N SER A 231 -13.79 -6.26 8.32
CA SER A 231 -13.55 -7.70 8.37
C SER A 231 -14.81 -8.52 8.54
N ILE A 232 -14.77 -9.73 7.97
CA ILE A 232 -15.85 -10.71 8.00
C ILE A 232 -15.34 -12.05 8.46
N GLU A 233 -16.26 -12.88 8.91
CA GLU A 233 -16.03 -14.29 9.21
C GLU A 233 -16.72 -15.16 8.14
N VAL A 234 -15.99 -16.17 7.67
CA VAL A 234 -16.44 -17.09 6.61
C VAL A 234 -16.15 -18.52 7.03
N GLU A 235 -17.14 -19.40 6.88
CA GLU A 235 -16.93 -20.85 6.91
C GLU A 235 -16.46 -21.30 5.53
N LEU A 236 -15.16 -21.43 5.33
CA LEU A 236 -14.55 -21.87 4.08
C LEU A 236 -14.76 -23.37 3.87
N ASN A 237 -15.10 -23.73 2.64
CA ASN A 237 -15.09 -25.11 2.16
C ASN A 237 -13.70 -25.42 1.60
N MET A 238 -12.98 -26.34 2.26
CA MET A 238 -11.67 -26.81 1.80
C MET A 238 -11.83 -27.94 0.78
N ASP A 239 -10.85 -28.11 -0.12
CA ASP A 239 -10.84 -29.20 -1.10
C ASP A 239 -10.87 -30.60 -0.46
N SER A 240 -10.42 -30.71 0.80
CA SER A 240 -10.51 -31.93 1.62
C SER A 240 -11.94 -32.29 2.03
N GLY A 241 -12.91 -31.41 1.82
CA GLY A 241 -14.28 -31.50 2.35
C GLY A 241 -14.40 -31.04 3.80
N GLU A 242 -13.31 -30.60 4.43
CA GLU A 242 -13.32 -29.96 5.74
C GLU A 242 -13.87 -28.53 5.63
N LYS A 243 -14.53 -28.08 6.69
CA LYS A 243 -15.01 -26.70 6.82
C LYS A 243 -14.20 -25.99 7.90
N VAL A 244 -13.64 -24.83 7.55
CA VAL A 244 -12.80 -24.03 8.45
C VAL A 244 -13.38 -22.63 8.58
N ILE A 245 -13.60 -22.19 9.82
CA ILE A 245 -14.04 -20.82 10.10
C ILE A 245 -12.82 -19.91 10.13
N GLN A 246 -12.86 -18.84 9.34
CA GLN A 246 -11.73 -17.96 9.15
C GLN A 246 -12.18 -16.50 9.05
N ALA A 247 -11.44 -15.62 9.74
CA ALA A 247 -11.60 -14.18 9.64
C ALA A 247 -10.80 -13.66 8.44
N PHE A 248 -11.42 -12.74 7.71
CA PHE A 248 -10.87 -12.08 6.54
C PHE A 248 -11.00 -10.58 6.65
N ARG A 249 -9.94 -9.86 6.30
CA ARG A 249 -9.97 -8.41 6.14
C ARG A 249 -10.35 -8.04 4.71
N PHE A 250 -11.07 -6.95 4.53
CA PHE A 250 -11.30 -6.39 3.20
C PHE A 250 -10.04 -5.72 2.65
N SER A 251 -9.81 -5.87 1.35
CA SER A 251 -9.12 -4.84 0.58
C SER A 251 -9.99 -3.59 0.50
N ASP A 252 -9.41 -2.42 0.21
CA ASP A 252 -10.22 -1.19 0.11
C ASP A 252 -11.24 -1.25 -1.03
N SER A 253 -10.93 -1.94 -2.12
CA SER A 253 -11.87 -2.16 -3.23
C SER A 253 -13.09 -2.94 -2.77
N VAL A 254 -12.87 -4.05 -2.06
CA VAL A 254 -13.97 -4.84 -1.48
C VAL A 254 -14.72 -4.03 -0.44
N LYS A 255 -14.02 -3.30 0.43
CA LYS A 255 -14.64 -2.47 1.48
C LYS A 255 -15.56 -1.39 0.89
N ALA A 256 -15.18 -0.78 -0.23
CA ALA A 256 -15.98 0.27 -0.87
C ALA A 256 -17.31 -0.25 -1.44
N GLU A 257 -17.36 -1.53 -1.80
CA GLU A 257 -18.50 -2.14 -2.48
C GLU A 257 -19.23 -3.18 -1.63
N PHE A 258 -18.69 -3.56 -0.47
CA PHE A 258 -19.19 -4.66 0.36
C PHE A 258 -20.66 -4.51 0.74
N ASP A 259 -21.07 -3.32 1.17
CA ASP A 259 -22.45 -3.04 1.58
C ASP A 259 -23.46 -3.26 0.43
N ASN A 260 -23.02 -3.15 -0.83
CA ASN A 260 -23.86 -3.36 -2.00
C ASN A 260 -24.17 -4.85 -2.26
N LEU A 261 -23.38 -5.76 -1.70
CA LEU A 261 -23.59 -7.20 -1.86
C LEU A 261 -24.79 -7.70 -1.05
N ALA A 262 -25.23 -6.93 -0.05
CA ALA A 262 -26.36 -7.24 0.82
C ALA A 262 -26.32 -8.70 1.35
N LEU A 263 -25.13 -9.12 1.81
CA LEU A 263 -24.91 -10.47 2.32
C LEU A 263 -25.66 -10.67 3.66
N GLU A 264 -26.35 -11.80 3.76
CA GLU A 264 -26.97 -12.29 4.98
C GLU A 264 -26.25 -13.55 5.46
N THR A 265 -26.21 -13.77 6.78
CA THR A 265 -25.65 -15.00 7.36
C THR A 265 -26.26 -16.24 6.70
N GLY A 266 -25.40 -17.12 6.20
CA GLY A 266 -25.81 -18.31 5.46
C GLY A 266 -25.68 -18.19 3.94
N ASP A 267 -25.44 -16.99 3.41
CA ASP A 267 -25.20 -16.80 1.99
C ASP A 267 -23.94 -17.53 1.53
N VAL A 268 -24.02 -18.14 0.35
CA VAL A 268 -22.87 -18.80 -0.27
C VAL A 268 -22.09 -17.77 -1.07
N ILE A 269 -20.80 -17.68 -0.79
CA ILE A 269 -19.90 -16.71 -1.41
C ILE A 269 -18.73 -17.40 -2.10
N GLU A 270 -18.29 -16.81 -3.20
CA GLU A 270 -16.98 -17.04 -3.79
C GLU A 270 -16.09 -15.87 -3.40
N LEU A 271 -14.84 -16.15 -3.04
CA LEU A 271 -13.85 -15.11 -2.76
C LEU A 271 -12.49 -15.44 -3.36
N THR A 272 -11.77 -14.39 -3.73
CA THR A 272 -10.31 -14.46 -3.88
C THR A 272 -9.67 -13.72 -2.72
N TYR A 273 -8.57 -14.27 -2.20
CA TYR A 273 -7.87 -13.72 -1.05
C TYR A 273 -6.38 -13.99 -1.13
N ILE A 274 -5.61 -13.20 -0.41
CA ILE A 274 -4.18 -13.41 -0.23
C ILE A 274 -3.86 -13.56 1.25
N LYS A 275 -2.75 -14.22 1.55
CA LYS A 275 -2.05 -14.04 2.83
C LYS A 275 -1.03 -12.92 2.65
N ASN A 276 -1.17 -11.82 3.39
CA ASN A 276 -0.19 -10.74 3.34
C ASN A 276 1.04 -11.08 4.20
N GLY A 277 2.11 -10.28 4.09
CA GLY A 277 3.37 -10.49 4.84
C GLY A 277 3.29 -10.31 6.36
N TYR A 278 2.08 -10.21 6.91
CA TYR A 278 1.77 -10.20 8.34
C TYR A 278 0.90 -11.39 8.75
N ASP A 279 0.83 -12.42 7.91
CA ASP A 279 -0.02 -13.60 8.08
C ASP A 279 -1.53 -13.31 8.10
N GLN A 280 -1.98 -12.16 7.61
CA GLN A 280 -3.40 -11.80 7.55
C GLN A 280 -4.03 -12.23 6.23
N LEU A 281 -5.27 -12.70 6.28
CA LEU A 281 -6.03 -13.04 5.07
C LEU A 281 -6.82 -11.82 4.59
N VAL A 282 -6.52 -11.36 3.37
CA VAL A 282 -7.12 -10.16 2.77
C VAL A 282 -7.93 -10.55 1.54
N ILE A 283 -9.23 -10.24 1.55
CA ILE A 283 -10.14 -10.49 0.42
C ILE A 283 -9.87 -9.46 -0.68
N MET A 284 -9.55 -9.98 -1.86
CA MET A 284 -9.31 -9.21 -3.08
C MET A 284 -10.56 -9.11 -3.96
N SER A 285 -11.42 -10.14 -3.93
CA SER A 285 -12.77 -10.10 -4.52
C SER A 285 -13.73 -10.99 -3.74
N ILE A 286 -15.02 -10.67 -3.75
CA ILE A 286 -16.08 -11.46 -3.13
C ILE A 286 -17.37 -11.29 -3.92
N GLU A 287 -18.07 -12.40 -4.15
CA GLU A 287 -19.32 -12.44 -4.89
C GLU A 287 -20.31 -13.39 -4.21
N LYS A 288 -21.60 -13.00 -4.15
CA LYS A 288 -22.69 -13.88 -3.72
C LYS A 288 -23.06 -14.82 -4.87
N ILE A 289 -23.06 -16.13 -4.63
CA ILE A 289 -23.34 -17.15 -5.65
C ILE A 289 -24.83 -17.54 -5.69
N SER A 290 -25.54 -17.41 -4.56
CA SER A 290 -26.96 -17.76 -4.44
C SER A 290 -27.65 -16.96 -3.36
#